data_AF-A0A924KFP0-F1
#
_entry.id   AF-A0A924KFP0-F1
#
_cell.length_a   1.000
_cell.length_b   1.000
_cell.length_c   1.000
_cell.angle_alpha   90.00
_cell.angle_beta   90.00
_cell.angle_gamma   90.00
#
_symmetry.space_group_name_H-M   'P 1'
#
loop_
_entity.id
_entity.type
_entity.pdbx_description
1 polymer ?
#
loop_
_entity_poly.entity_id
_entity_poly.type
_entity_poly.pdbx_seq_one_letter_code
_entity_poly.pdbx_strand_id
1 'polypeptide(L)'
;MKSFLLKNKSYLLIGFFILLGGFLTDQKLLESEISECSGLVVSSKNDDLMWVHNDSGDEGRVFLIDNKTKIIAKYLFKKEVIDCEDIALYTPQSGRAQIFVGDIGDNNAQRNYISIYKFDEPSLSVKSSTELSVKNVTELKFKYPDGARDAECLMIDEKDQEIYIVSKREDSVAVYSAPLNSQPNKIITLKKRIKLFFPGEKGSKGITAGDISRDGKEVIIKSYINVFYWDRQPNETIPQCLKRAFIGLPYNPEKQGEAIGFLKDGRSYYTISEGKPRVSFKKI
;
A
#
# COMPACT_ATOMS: atom_id res chain seq x y z
N MET A 1 24.06 -38.26 63.47
CA MET A 1 23.75 -36.85 63.18
C MET A 1 23.08 -36.79 61.80
N LYS A 2 21.81 -36.33 61.75
CA LYS A 2 20.98 -35.96 60.57
C LYS A 2 20.66 -37.09 59.56
N SER A 3 19.67 -37.96 59.80
CA SER A 3 18.20 -37.81 59.60
C SER A 3 17.75 -37.50 58.16
N PHE A 4 17.35 -38.55 57.46
CA PHE A 4 16.57 -38.56 56.21
C PHE A 4 15.09 -38.53 56.61
N LEU A 5 14.32 -37.52 56.17
CA LEU A 5 12.86 -37.46 56.35
C LEU A 5 12.24 -36.79 55.12
N LEU A 6 11.72 -37.61 54.20
CA LEU A 6 10.73 -37.21 53.22
C LEU A 6 9.44 -36.83 53.97
N LYS A 7 8.96 -35.60 53.77
CA LYS A 7 7.58 -35.22 54.08
C LYS A 7 6.94 -34.64 52.82
N ASN A 8 5.98 -35.41 52.31
CA ASN A 8 4.92 -34.95 51.42
C ASN A 8 4.32 -33.65 51.95
N LYS A 9 4.25 -32.64 51.09
CA LYS A 9 3.32 -31.52 51.26
C LYS A 9 2.51 -31.37 49.99
N SER A 10 1.31 -31.91 50.05
CA SER A 10 0.18 -31.53 49.21
C SER A 10 -0.11 -30.05 49.45
N TYR A 11 -0.03 -29.23 48.40
CA TYR A 11 -0.60 -27.90 48.40
C TYR A 11 -1.79 -27.90 47.45
N LEU A 12 -2.96 -27.78 48.07
CA LEU A 12 -4.26 -27.51 47.48
C LEU A 12 -4.18 -26.14 46.78
N LEU A 13 -4.07 -26.11 45.44
CA LEU A 13 -4.23 -24.86 44.71
C LEU A 13 -5.73 -24.61 44.51
N ILE A 14 -6.27 -23.74 45.35
CA ILE A 14 -7.62 -23.17 45.23
C ILE A 14 -7.67 -22.37 43.92
N GLY A 15 -8.70 -22.66 43.12
CA GLY A 15 -8.92 -22.04 41.83
C GLY A 15 -9.18 -20.54 41.92
N PHE A 16 -8.72 -19.84 40.89
CA PHE A 16 -9.32 -18.60 40.42
C PHE A 16 -9.34 -18.65 38.90
N PHE A 17 -10.44 -19.15 38.35
CA PHE A 17 -10.80 -18.90 36.95
C PHE A 17 -11.28 -17.44 36.88
N ILE A 18 -10.42 -16.53 36.46
CA ILE A 18 -10.89 -15.24 35.96
C ILE A 18 -11.16 -15.44 34.47
N LEU A 19 -12.40 -15.83 34.16
CA LEU A 19 -12.97 -15.70 32.83
C LEU A 19 -13.15 -14.21 32.55
N LEU A 20 -12.09 -13.53 32.09
CA LEU A 20 -12.22 -12.24 31.41
C LEU A 20 -12.69 -12.53 29.97
N GLY A 21 -13.93 -12.99 29.86
CA GLY A 21 -14.71 -12.94 28.63
C GLY A 21 -15.08 -11.49 28.35
N GLY A 22 -14.09 -10.71 27.93
CA GLY A 22 -14.36 -9.41 27.33
C GLY A 22 -14.98 -9.66 25.97
N PHE A 23 -16.26 -9.32 25.82
CA PHE A 23 -16.84 -9.08 24.50
C PHE A 23 -16.00 -7.96 23.85
N LEU A 24 -14.97 -8.34 23.08
CA LEU A 24 -14.41 -7.46 22.08
C LEU A 24 -15.57 -7.16 21.14
N THR A 25 -16.04 -5.91 21.18
CA THR A 25 -17.02 -5.43 20.21
C THR A 25 -16.47 -5.70 18.81
N ASP A 26 -17.29 -6.12 17.85
CA ASP A 26 -16.87 -6.37 16.45
C ASP A 26 -16.05 -5.22 15.86
N GLN A 27 -16.28 -4.00 16.36
CA GLN A 27 -15.53 -2.80 15.99
C GLN A 27 -14.03 -2.87 16.34
N LYS A 28 -13.64 -3.53 17.44
CA LYS A 28 -12.25 -3.70 17.87
C LYS A 28 -11.54 -4.86 17.14
N LEU A 29 -12.31 -5.83 16.62
CA LEU A 29 -11.82 -6.85 15.68
C LEU A 29 -11.62 -6.25 14.28
N LEU A 30 -12.49 -5.34 13.84
CA LEU A 30 -12.34 -4.59 12.58
C LEU A 30 -11.11 -3.67 12.59
N GLU A 31 -10.75 -3.07 13.74
CA GLU A 31 -9.47 -2.35 13.92
C GLU A 31 -8.24 -3.27 13.76
N SER A 32 -8.38 -4.59 13.92
CA SER A 32 -7.25 -5.54 13.85
C SER A 32 -6.94 -6.04 12.43
N GLU A 33 -7.90 -5.99 11.50
CA GLU A 33 -7.72 -6.61 10.19
C GLU A 33 -7.00 -5.72 9.17
N ILE A 34 -6.91 -4.42 9.45
CA ILE A 34 -6.18 -3.44 8.63
C ILE A 34 -5.07 -2.75 9.42
N SER A 35 -4.51 -3.45 10.43
CA SER A 35 -3.52 -2.86 11.34
C SER A 35 -2.17 -2.58 10.68
N GLU A 36 -1.86 -3.21 9.55
CA GLU A 36 -0.59 -3.01 8.82
C GLU A 36 -0.86 -2.27 7.50
N CYS A 37 -1.81 -1.34 7.46
CA CYS A 37 -2.24 -0.68 6.22
C CYS A 37 -1.08 0.06 5.52
N SER A 38 -0.65 -0.44 4.35
CA SER A 38 0.52 0.09 3.62
C SER A 38 0.13 0.93 2.39
N GLY A 39 -0.84 0.47 1.59
CA GLY A 39 -1.31 1.19 0.38
C GLY A 39 -2.76 1.68 0.45
N LEU A 40 -3.07 2.74 -0.31
CA LEU A 40 -4.43 3.31 -0.43
C LEU A 40 -4.70 3.89 -1.82
N VAL A 41 -5.87 3.58 -2.40
CA VAL A 41 -6.39 4.27 -3.60
C VAL A 41 -7.90 4.47 -3.55
N VAL A 42 -8.37 5.66 -3.94
CA VAL A 42 -9.81 5.99 -3.93
C VAL A 42 -10.54 5.27 -5.06
N SER A 43 -11.61 4.55 -4.71
CA SER A 43 -12.37 3.71 -5.64
C SER A 43 -12.99 4.52 -6.78
N SER A 44 -12.93 4.01 -8.01
CA SER A 44 -13.63 4.63 -9.15
C SER A 44 -15.08 4.18 -9.24
N LYS A 45 -15.37 2.94 -8.83
CA LYS A 45 -16.68 2.28 -8.96
C LYS A 45 -17.56 2.36 -7.72
N ASN A 46 -17.00 2.69 -6.57
CA ASN A 46 -17.70 2.72 -5.29
C ASN A 46 -17.52 4.10 -4.67
N ASP A 47 -18.56 4.94 -4.74
CA ASP A 47 -18.49 6.33 -4.26
C ASP A 47 -18.17 6.40 -2.77
N ASP A 48 -17.34 7.38 -2.41
CA ASP A 48 -16.86 7.65 -1.05
C ASP A 48 -16.08 6.53 -0.35
N LEU A 49 -15.69 5.48 -1.10
CA LEU A 49 -14.90 4.36 -0.60
C LEU A 49 -13.48 4.33 -1.19
N MET A 50 -12.59 3.65 -0.48
CA MET A 50 -11.18 3.50 -0.86
C MET A 50 -10.72 2.06 -0.67
N TRP A 51 -9.83 1.62 -1.55
CA TRP A 51 -9.17 0.33 -1.46
C TRP A 51 -7.88 0.47 -0.67
N VAL A 52 -7.64 -0.47 0.24
CA VAL A 52 -6.39 -0.59 1.01
C VAL A 52 -5.93 -2.04 1.07
N HIS A 53 -4.68 -2.26 1.45
CA HIS A 53 -4.15 -3.57 1.81
C HIS A 53 -3.20 -3.44 3.00
N ASN A 54 -2.93 -4.57 3.64
CA ASN A 54 -1.88 -4.67 4.64
C ASN A 54 -0.51 -4.91 4.01
N ASP A 55 0.53 -4.61 4.78
CA ASP A 55 1.93 -4.92 4.54
C ASP A 55 2.24 -6.44 4.64
N SER A 56 3.53 -6.76 4.69
CA SER A 56 4.13 -8.07 4.89
C SER A 56 3.40 -8.97 5.90
N GLY A 57 3.33 -10.26 5.54
CA GLY A 57 2.77 -11.29 6.41
C GLY A 57 1.23 -11.44 6.36
N ASP A 58 0.52 -10.63 5.58
CA ASP A 58 -0.89 -10.87 5.28
C ASP A 58 -1.09 -11.79 4.06
N GLU A 59 -2.31 -12.25 3.86
CA GLU A 59 -2.71 -12.98 2.66
C GLU A 59 -2.95 -12.02 1.46
N GLY A 60 -2.97 -12.57 0.24
CA GLY A 60 -3.23 -11.79 -0.97
C GLY A 60 -4.68 -11.28 -1.05
N ARG A 61 -4.97 -10.17 -0.36
CA ARG A 61 -6.29 -9.54 -0.27
C ARG A 61 -6.24 -8.00 -0.28
N VAL A 62 -7.39 -7.40 -0.60
CA VAL A 62 -7.64 -5.96 -0.46
C VAL A 62 -8.94 -5.71 0.30
N PHE A 63 -9.02 -4.58 0.97
CA PHE A 63 -10.17 -4.14 1.74
C PHE A 63 -10.78 -2.90 1.09
N LEU A 64 -12.10 -2.87 1.01
CA LEU A 64 -12.83 -1.66 0.65
C LEU A 64 -13.31 -1.02 1.94
N ILE A 65 -12.86 0.21 2.23
CA ILE A 65 -13.17 0.92 3.47
C ILE A 65 -13.85 2.26 3.19
N ASP A 66 -14.60 2.78 4.17
CA ASP A 66 -15.03 4.18 4.17
C ASP A 66 -13.98 5.11 4.81
N ASN A 67 -14.24 6.42 4.80
CA ASN A 67 -13.36 7.43 5.38
C ASN A 67 -13.27 7.40 6.93
N LYS A 68 -13.97 6.49 7.59
CA LYS A 68 -13.87 6.20 9.03
C LYS A 68 -13.22 4.85 9.29
N THR A 69 -12.49 4.34 8.28
CA THR A 69 -11.79 3.05 8.29
C THR A 69 -12.69 1.86 8.58
N LYS A 70 -13.99 1.97 8.32
CA LYS A 70 -14.90 0.84 8.43
C LYS A 70 -14.77 -0.03 7.20
N ILE A 71 -14.45 -1.31 7.41
CA ILE A 71 -14.41 -2.31 6.34
C ILE A 71 -15.84 -2.56 5.82
N ILE A 72 -16.03 -2.31 4.52
CA ILE A 72 -17.28 -2.53 3.79
C ILE A 72 -17.27 -3.90 3.10
N ALA A 73 -16.13 -4.30 2.55
CA ALA A 73 -15.93 -5.60 1.90
C ALA A 73 -14.45 -6.00 1.89
N LYS A 74 -14.20 -7.30 1.71
CA LYS A 74 -12.87 -7.90 1.60
C LYS A 74 -12.80 -8.75 0.34
N TYR A 75 -11.71 -8.64 -0.40
CA TYR A 75 -11.54 -9.32 -1.67
C TYR A 75 -10.19 -10.04 -1.72
N LEU A 76 -10.23 -11.38 -1.72
CA LEU A 76 -9.07 -12.23 -1.95
C LEU A 76 -8.73 -12.28 -3.43
N PHE A 77 -7.48 -12.00 -3.77
CA PHE A 77 -6.91 -12.28 -5.10
C PHE A 77 -6.18 -13.63 -5.18
N LYS A 78 -6.16 -14.40 -4.08
CA LYS A 78 -5.74 -15.82 -4.02
C LYS A 78 -4.37 -16.04 -4.65
N LYS A 79 -3.42 -15.19 -4.27
CA LYS A 79 -2.00 -15.31 -4.59
C LYS A 79 -1.20 -15.31 -3.31
N GLU A 80 -0.12 -16.07 -3.33
CA GLU A 80 0.92 -15.97 -2.30
C GLU A 80 1.66 -14.65 -2.54
N VAL A 81 1.71 -13.82 -1.50
CA VAL A 81 2.40 -12.53 -1.50
C VAL A 81 3.52 -12.58 -0.46
N ILE A 82 4.55 -11.75 -0.64
CA ILE A 82 5.68 -11.69 0.27
C ILE A 82 5.67 -10.39 1.08
N ASP A 83 5.61 -9.26 0.39
CA ASP A 83 5.86 -7.90 0.92
C ASP A 83 5.04 -6.89 0.08
N CYS A 84 3.73 -6.79 0.38
CA CYS A 84 2.82 -5.91 -0.36
C CYS A 84 2.89 -4.48 0.17
N GLU A 85 3.35 -3.55 -0.66
CA GLU A 85 3.69 -2.20 -0.19
C GLU A 85 2.76 -1.11 -0.69
N ASP A 86 2.25 -1.19 -1.93
CA ASP A 86 1.41 -0.13 -2.47
C ASP A 86 0.35 -0.62 -3.46
N ILE A 87 -0.68 0.19 -3.67
CA ILE A 87 -1.84 -0.09 -4.52
C ILE A 87 -2.20 1.12 -5.38
N ALA A 88 -2.43 0.86 -6.66
CA ALA A 88 -2.79 1.89 -7.62
C ALA A 88 -4.02 1.50 -8.44
N LEU A 89 -4.70 2.52 -8.98
CA LEU A 89 -5.90 2.34 -9.79
C LEU A 89 -5.67 2.87 -11.21
N TYR A 90 -5.89 2.02 -12.20
CA TYR A 90 -5.93 2.40 -13.60
C TYR A 90 -7.38 2.65 -14.03
N THR A 91 -7.72 3.86 -14.47
CA THR A 91 -9.08 4.21 -14.93
C THR A 91 -9.06 4.70 -16.39
N PRO A 92 -8.89 3.80 -17.37
CA PRO A 92 -8.84 4.23 -18.76
C PRO A 92 -10.16 4.82 -19.21
N GLN A 93 -10.12 5.90 -20.01
CA GLN A 93 -11.34 6.49 -20.58
C GLN A 93 -12.15 5.48 -21.41
N SER A 94 -11.45 4.56 -22.08
CA SER A 94 -12.04 3.59 -23.01
C SER A 94 -12.36 2.23 -22.39
N GLY A 95 -12.07 2.02 -21.10
CA GLY A 95 -11.91 0.67 -20.56
C GLY A 95 -12.45 0.47 -19.15
N ARG A 96 -12.17 -0.73 -18.63
CA ARG A 96 -12.60 -1.13 -17.30
C ARG A 96 -11.54 -0.69 -16.30
N ALA A 97 -11.96 -0.06 -15.20
CA ALA A 97 -11.06 0.26 -14.11
C ALA A 97 -10.41 -1.00 -13.54
N GLN A 98 -9.10 -0.96 -13.30
CA GLN A 98 -8.30 -2.08 -12.80
C GLN A 98 -7.48 -1.65 -11.60
N ILE A 99 -7.42 -2.51 -10.59
CA ILE A 99 -6.56 -2.36 -9.41
C ILE A 99 -5.23 -3.05 -9.71
N PHE A 100 -4.14 -2.45 -9.25
CA PHE A 100 -2.79 -2.99 -9.25
C PHE A 100 -2.28 -3.00 -7.81
N VAL A 101 -1.96 -4.19 -7.27
CA VAL A 101 -1.37 -4.36 -5.94
C VAL A 101 0.09 -4.77 -6.10
N GLY A 102 1.00 -4.01 -5.52
CA GLY A 102 2.44 -4.22 -5.61
C GLY A 102 2.97 -5.08 -4.47
N ASP A 103 3.35 -6.32 -4.78
CA ASP A 103 4.24 -7.13 -3.95
C ASP A 103 5.69 -6.81 -4.32
N ILE A 104 6.12 -5.62 -3.87
CA ILE A 104 7.32 -4.92 -4.35
C ILE A 104 8.36 -4.62 -3.26
N GLY A 105 8.02 -4.87 -2.00
CA GLY A 105 8.92 -4.75 -0.86
C GLY A 105 10.06 -5.77 -0.93
N ASP A 106 11.24 -5.35 -0.51
CA ASP A 106 12.42 -6.20 -0.43
C ASP A 106 13.44 -5.59 0.52
N ASN A 107 13.06 -5.52 1.79
CA ASN A 107 13.86 -4.93 2.88
C ASN A 107 15.35 -5.34 2.87
N ASN A 108 15.66 -6.56 2.42
CA ASN A 108 17.02 -7.13 2.36
C ASN A 108 17.64 -7.14 0.95
N ALA A 109 16.97 -6.57 -0.05
CA ALA A 109 17.44 -6.48 -1.44
C ALA A 109 17.89 -7.84 -2.02
N GLN A 110 17.08 -8.88 -1.81
CA GLN A 110 17.41 -10.28 -2.13
C GLN A 110 16.42 -10.95 -3.10
N ARG A 111 15.29 -10.31 -3.42
CA ARG A 111 14.27 -10.89 -4.31
C ARG A 111 14.75 -10.89 -5.76
N ASN A 112 14.71 -12.06 -6.39
CA ASN A 112 15.05 -12.19 -7.82
C ASN A 112 14.10 -11.44 -8.76
N TYR A 113 12.85 -11.24 -8.31
CA TYR A 113 11.83 -10.45 -8.96
C TYR A 113 10.80 -9.98 -7.93
N ILE A 114 10.10 -8.90 -8.27
CA ILE A 114 8.90 -8.40 -7.61
C ILE A 114 7.67 -8.74 -8.45
N SER A 115 6.50 -8.73 -7.82
CA SER A 115 5.23 -9.04 -8.48
C SER A 115 4.26 -7.87 -8.37
N ILE A 116 3.48 -7.65 -9.42
CA ILE A 116 2.31 -6.78 -9.38
C ILE A 116 1.10 -7.60 -9.81
N TYR A 117 0.09 -7.65 -8.94
CA TYR A 117 -1.17 -8.33 -9.20
C TYR A 117 -2.19 -7.33 -9.70
N LYS A 118 -2.75 -7.58 -10.89
CA LYS A 118 -3.81 -6.73 -11.46
C LYS A 118 -5.10 -7.49 -11.71
N PHE A 119 -6.21 -6.83 -11.43
CA PHE A 119 -7.56 -7.35 -11.63
C PHE A 119 -8.56 -6.21 -11.83
N ASP A 120 -9.73 -6.53 -12.39
CA ASP A 120 -10.78 -5.53 -12.58
C ASP A 120 -11.30 -5.05 -11.23
N GLU A 121 -11.46 -3.74 -11.06
CA GLU A 121 -12.00 -3.16 -9.83
C GLU A 121 -13.44 -3.70 -9.61
N PRO A 122 -13.74 -4.34 -8.46
CA PRO A 122 -15.09 -4.78 -8.16
C PRO A 122 -16.06 -3.62 -7.93
N SER A 123 -17.26 -3.72 -8.48
CA SER A 123 -18.41 -2.89 -8.07
C SER A 123 -19.17 -3.61 -6.97
N LEU A 124 -19.45 -2.93 -5.86
CA LEU A 124 -20.34 -3.44 -4.84
C LEU A 124 -21.76 -3.55 -5.41
N SER A 125 -22.25 -4.78 -5.61
CA SER A 125 -23.66 -5.03 -5.89
C SER A 125 -24.47 -5.29 -4.60
N VAL A 126 -23.82 -5.69 -3.51
CA VAL A 126 -24.42 -5.88 -2.17
C VAL A 126 -23.37 -5.53 -1.11
N LYS A 127 -23.74 -4.72 -0.11
CA LYS A 127 -22.91 -4.46 1.09
C LYS A 127 -22.89 -5.74 1.92
N SER A 128 -21.85 -6.55 1.77
CA SER A 128 -21.66 -7.75 2.60
C SER A 128 -20.26 -7.75 3.18
N SER A 129 -20.17 -7.96 4.50
CA SER A 129 -18.92 -8.16 5.23
C SER A 129 -18.29 -9.54 4.96
N THR A 130 -18.87 -10.33 4.06
CA THR A 130 -18.28 -11.60 3.62
C THR A 130 -17.07 -11.38 2.73
N GLU A 131 -16.09 -12.25 2.90
CA GLU A 131 -14.96 -12.40 2.02
C GLU A 131 -15.41 -12.82 0.60
N LEU A 132 -14.93 -12.09 -0.40
CA LEU A 132 -15.20 -12.33 -1.82
C LEU A 132 -13.89 -12.69 -2.53
N SER A 133 -13.97 -13.36 -3.68
CA SER A 133 -12.80 -13.59 -4.54
C SER A 133 -12.86 -12.68 -5.76
N VAL A 134 -11.76 -12.01 -6.08
CA VAL A 134 -11.63 -11.37 -7.40
C VAL A 134 -11.43 -12.42 -8.48
N LYS A 135 -11.89 -12.11 -9.69
CA LYS A 135 -11.75 -12.98 -10.86
C LYS A 135 -10.60 -12.48 -11.73
N ASN A 136 -10.00 -13.39 -12.51
CA ASN A 136 -9.03 -13.06 -13.56
C ASN A 136 -7.80 -12.26 -13.09
N VAL A 137 -7.26 -12.62 -11.93
CA VAL A 137 -6.04 -12.00 -11.39
C VAL A 137 -4.85 -12.33 -12.28
N THR A 138 -4.21 -11.29 -12.80
CA THR A 138 -2.99 -11.39 -13.60
C THR A 138 -1.80 -11.01 -12.75
N GLU A 139 -0.77 -11.86 -12.71
CA GLU A 139 0.51 -11.54 -12.08
C GLU A 139 1.51 -11.06 -13.14
N LEU A 140 2.10 -9.90 -12.89
CA LEU A 140 3.19 -9.33 -13.68
C LEU A 140 4.47 -9.41 -12.85
N LYS A 141 5.52 -10.01 -13.41
CA LYS A 141 6.81 -10.17 -12.72
C LYS A 141 7.85 -9.23 -13.29
N PHE A 142 8.54 -8.52 -12.41
CA PHE A 142 9.56 -7.55 -12.79
C PHE A 142 10.87 -7.77 -12.06
N LYS A 143 11.98 -7.45 -12.73
CA LYS A 143 13.30 -7.36 -12.07
C LYS A 143 13.93 -6.00 -12.32
N TYR A 144 14.63 -5.50 -11.32
CA TYR A 144 15.41 -4.27 -11.44
C TYR A 144 16.63 -4.48 -12.36
N PRO A 145 16.96 -3.51 -13.23
CA PRO A 145 18.09 -3.62 -14.16
C PRO A 145 19.46 -3.55 -13.45
N ASP A 146 19.48 -3.03 -12.23
CA ASP A 146 20.68 -2.69 -11.46
C ASP A 146 20.70 -3.34 -10.07
N GLY A 147 20.11 -4.53 -9.96
CA GLY A 147 20.07 -5.32 -8.73
C GLY A 147 18.80 -5.11 -7.90
N ALA A 148 18.46 -6.16 -7.15
CA ALA A 148 17.31 -6.20 -6.24
C ALA A 148 17.36 -5.05 -5.23
N ARG A 149 16.19 -4.57 -4.83
CA ARG A 149 16.01 -3.45 -3.90
C ARG A 149 14.57 -3.36 -3.44
N ASP A 150 14.44 -2.66 -2.33
CA ASP A 150 13.20 -2.30 -1.69
C ASP A 150 12.50 -1.11 -2.39
N ALA A 151 11.18 -1.21 -2.57
CA ALA A 151 10.35 -0.16 -3.14
C ALA A 151 8.96 -0.19 -2.53
N GLU A 152 8.38 1.00 -2.32
CA GLU A 152 7.10 1.15 -1.60
C GLU A 152 6.17 2.16 -2.26
N CYS A 153 6.43 2.50 -3.52
CA CYS A 153 5.56 3.41 -4.24
C CYS A 153 5.28 2.84 -5.62
N LEU A 154 4.00 2.66 -5.91
CA LEU A 154 3.46 2.16 -7.16
C LEU A 154 2.49 3.19 -7.73
N MET A 155 2.74 3.64 -8.95
CA MET A 155 1.84 4.57 -9.64
C MET A 155 1.53 4.07 -11.04
N ILE A 156 0.33 4.33 -11.53
CA ILE A 156 -0.10 3.99 -12.90
C ILE A 156 -0.45 5.28 -13.63
N ASP A 157 0.11 5.48 -14.82
CA ASP A 157 -0.21 6.63 -15.65
C ASP A 157 -0.82 6.19 -16.99
N GLU A 158 -2.07 6.59 -17.24
CA GLU A 158 -2.74 6.32 -18.51
C GLU A 158 -2.09 7.08 -19.67
N LYS A 159 -1.61 8.31 -19.45
CA LYS A 159 -1.04 9.11 -20.55
C LYS A 159 0.26 8.53 -21.07
N ASP A 160 1.13 8.09 -20.17
CA ASP A 160 2.41 7.47 -20.50
C ASP A 160 2.27 5.99 -20.89
N GLN A 161 1.13 5.35 -20.56
CA GLN A 161 0.89 3.92 -20.69
C GLN A 161 1.96 3.08 -19.95
N GLU A 162 2.33 3.54 -18.75
CA GLU A 162 3.42 2.97 -17.96
C GLU A 162 2.99 2.73 -16.51
N ILE A 163 3.60 1.71 -15.92
CA ILE A 163 3.64 1.43 -14.48
C ILE A 163 4.91 2.07 -13.96
N TYR A 164 4.84 2.84 -12.88
CA TYR A 164 5.98 3.44 -12.20
C TYR A 164 6.17 2.82 -10.82
N ILE A 165 7.45 2.57 -10.49
CA ILE A 165 7.86 2.03 -9.18
C ILE A 165 8.97 2.93 -8.64
N VAL A 166 8.88 3.37 -7.39
CA VAL A 166 9.92 4.20 -6.75
C VAL A 166 10.54 3.45 -5.58
N SER A 167 11.87 3.36 -5.56
CA SER A 167 12.59 2.69 -4.47
C SER A 167 12.49 3.48 -3.16
N LYS A 168 12.63 2.82 -2.01
CA LYS A 168 12.37 3.45 -0.69
C LYS A 168 13.52 4.29 -0.16
N ARG A 169 14.71 3.67 -0.02
CA ARG A 169 15.64 4.00 1.07
C ARG A 169 17.04 4.43 0.65
N GLU A 170 17.36 4.45 -0.64
CA GLU A 170 18.63 5.01 -1.11
C GLU A 170 18.68 6.53 -0.89
N ASP A 171 19.89 7.10 -0.78
CA ASP A 171 20.03 8.55 -0.58
C ASP A 171 19.42 9.37 -1.71
N SER A 172 19.48 8.84 -2.93
CA SER A 172 18.62 9.25 -4.03
C SER A 172 17.91 8.02 -4.56
N VAL A 173 16.60 7.98 -4.33
CA VAL A 173 15.73 6.89 -4.77
C VAL A 173 15.63 6.89 -6.29
N ALA A 174 15.38 5.73 -6.87
CA ALA A 174 15.26 5.58 -8.31
C ALA A 174 13.79 5.39 -8.70
N VAL A 175 13.41 6.03 -9.81
CA VAL A 175 12.12 5.80 -10.46
C VAL A 175 12.33 4.81 -11.60
N TYR A 176 11.60 3.72 -11.55
CA TYR A 176 11.58 2.65 -12.54
C TYR A 176 10.26 2.68 -13.30
N SER A 177 10.26 2.15 -14.52
CA SER A 177 9.02 1.97 -15.28
C SER A 177 8.96 0.67 -16.06
N ALA A 178 7.74 0.22 -16.34
CA ALA A 178 7.43 -0.84 -17.28
C ALA A 178 6.15 -0.49 -18.07
N PRO A 179 6.01 -0.96 -19.34
CA PRO A 179 4.80 -0.76 -20.10
C PRO A 179 3.57 -1.35 -19.40
N LEU A 180 2.44 -0.63 -19.42
CA LEU A 180 1.19 -1.07 -18.78
C LEU A 180 0.60 -2.35 -19.41
N ASN A 181 0.91 -2.59 -20.68
CA ASN A 181 0.57 -3.80 -21.44
C ASN A 181 1.56 -4.96 -21.24
N SER A 182 2.41 -4.90 -20.19
CA SER A 182 3.30 -5.99 -19.79
C SER A 182 2.55 -7.32 -19.70
N GLN A 183 3.16 -8.37 -20.26
CA GLN A 183 2.56 -9.68 -20.41
C GLN A 183 2.87 -10.59 -19.21
N PRO A 184 1.93 -11.43 -18.76
CA PRO A 184 2.20 -12.43 -17.73
C PRO A 184 3.16 -13.51 -18.23
N ASN A 185 3.60 -14.39 -17.32
CA ASN A 185 4.48 -15.55 -17.59
C ASN A 185 5.90 -15.21 -18.07
N LYS A 186 6.32 -13.94 -17.95
CA LYS A 186 7.69 -13.50 -18.19
C LYS A 186 8.15 -12.59 -17.06
N ILE A 187 9.43 -12.65 -16.73
CA ILE A 187 10.07 -11.65 -15.87
C ILE A 187 10.58 -10.53 -16.79
N ILE A 188 10.00 -9.34 -16.66
CA ILE A 188 10.33 -8.17 -17.45
C ILE A 188 11.37 -7.33 -16.70
N THR A 189 12.43 -6.91 -17.38
CA THR A 189 13.39 -5.97 -16.78
C THR A 189 12.81 -4.56 -16.79
N LEU A 190 12.74 -3.93 -15.62
CA LEU A 190 12.32 -2.54 -15.48
C LEU A 190 13.29 -1.58 -16.17
N LYS A 191 12.80 -0.43 -16.63
CA LYS A 191 13.63 0.68 -17.10
C LYS A 191 13.89 1.64 -15.95
N LYS A 192 15.15 1.83 -15.56
CA LYS A 192 15.53 2.92 -14.64
C LYS A 192 15.42 4.26 -15.37
N ARG A 193 14.52 5.14 -14.93
CA ARG A 193 14.21 6.40 -15.63
C ARG A 193 15.03 7.57 -15.10
N ILE A 194 14.96 7.80 -13.79
CA ILE A 194 15.60 8.94 -13.11
C ILE A 194 15.98 8.55 -11.68
N LYS A 195 16.75 9.42 -11.02
CA LYS A 195 16.92 9.41 -9.56
C LYS A 195 16.34 10.70 -8.99
N LEU A 196 15.74 10.60 -7.82
CA LEU A 196 15.17 11.71 -7.05
C LEU A 196 15.88 11.80 -5.72
N PHE A 197 16.25 13.02 -5.33
CA PHE A 197 16.77 13.29 -4.00
C PHE A 197 15.69 14.00 -3.19
N PHE A 198 15.38 13.45 -2.02
CA PHE A 198 14.46 14.04 -1.06
C PHE A 198 15.24 14.52 0.17
N PRO A 199 15.01 15.76 0.62
CA PRO A 199 15.67 16.28 1.82
C PRO A 199 15.16 15.54 3.07
N GLY A 200 16.04 15.39 4.05
CA GLY A 200 15.72 14.78 5.34
C GLY A 200 16.81 13.84 5.83
N GLU A 201 16.70 13.43 7.09
CA GLU A 201 17.60 12.46 7.70
C GLU A 201 17.34 11.05 7.15
N LYS A 202 18.40 10.23 7.12
CA LYS A 202 18.30 8.82 6.75
C LYS A 202 17.31 8.11 7.67
N GLY A 203 16.43 7.29 7.10
CA GLY A 203 15.31 6.66 7.82
C GLY A 203 14.03 7.47 7.66
N SER A 204 14.02 8.76 8.02
CA SER A 204 12.82 9.61 7.90
C SER A 204 12.48 10.01 6.46
N LYS A 205 13.47 10.10 5.58
CA LYS A 205 13.22 10.46 4.16
C LYS A 205 12.80 9.30 3.26
N GLY A 206 12.63 8.08 3.80
CA GLY A 206 12.23 6.91 3.01
C GLY A 206 10.87 7.12 2.35
N ILE A 207 10.74 6.77 1.07
CA ILE A 207 9.48 6.87 0.32
C ILE A 207 8.56 5.72 0.68
N THR A 208 7.31 6.01 1.02
CA THR A 208 6.34 5.03 1.53
C THR A 208 5.11 4.84 0.65
N ALA A 209 4.82 5.78 -0.26
CA ALA A 209 3.71 5.70 -1.19
C ALA A 209 3.77 6.83 -2.23
N GLY A 210 2.93 6.75 -3.27
CA GLY A 210 2.67 7.85 -4.18
C GLY A 210 1.43 7.61 -5.03
N ASP A 211 0.90 8.66 -5.65
CA ASP A 211 -0.28 8.55 -6.50
C ASP A 211 -0.23 9.56 -7.64
N ILE A 212 -0.97 9.25 -8.70
CA ILE A 212 -1.21 10.13 -9.84
C ILE A 212 -2.72 10.36 -9.93
N SER A 213 -3.12 11.63 -9.92
CA SER A 213 -4.53 11.99 -10.07
C SER A 213 -5.14 11.40 -11.34
N ARG A 214 -6.45 11.14 -11.33
CA ARG A 214 -7.15 10.43 -12.42
C ARG A 214 -7.03 11.09 -13.79
N ASP A 215 -6.90 12.41 -13.84
CA ASP A 215 -6.71 13.14 -15.10
C ASP A 215 -5.22 13.22 -15.50
N GLY A 216 -4.34 12.60 -14.73
CA GLY A 216 -2.90 12.49 -14.92
C GLY A 216 -2.19 13.84 -14.87
N LYS A 217 -2.70 14.83 -14.14
CA LYS A 217 -2.07 16.18 -14.04
C LYS A 217 -1.31 16.38 -12.75
N GLU A 218 -1.79 15.79 -11.68
CA GLU A 218 -1.20 15.93 -10.35
C GLU A 218 -0.46 14.66 -9.96
N VAL A 219 0.74 14.81 -9.38
CA VAL A 219 1.55 13.71 -8.84
C VAL A 219 1.93 14.02 -7.40
N ILE A 220 1.75 13.05 -6.51
CA ILE A 220 2.23 13.12 -5.13
C ILE A 220 3.12 11.92 -4.81
N ILE A 221 4.20 12.17 -4.07
CA ILE A 221 5.05 11.13 -3.48
C ILE A 221 5.19 11.45 -2.00
N LYS A 222 5.04 10.44 -1.16
CA LYS A 222 5.11 10.56 0.30
C LYS A 222 6.37 9.89 0.83
N SER A 223 7.00 10.55 1.79
CA SER A 223 7.91 9.91 2.74
C SER A 223 7.28 9.87 4.12
N TYR A 224 7.94 9.22 5.08
CA TYR A 224 7.48 9.18 6.47
C TYR A 224 7.15 10.54 7.08
N ILE A 225 7.78 11.62 6.61
CA ILE A 225 7.67 12.95 7.22
C ILE A 225 7.23 14.06 6.26
N ASN A 226 7.16 13.81 4.95
CA ASN A 226 6.82 14.83 3.97
C ASN A 226 5.89 14.29 2.87
N VAL A 227 5.12 15.20 2.27
CA VAL A 227 4.39 14.96 1.01
C VAL A 227 4.94 15.92 -0.03
N PHE A 228 5.43 15.38 -1.14
CA PHE A 228 6.00 16.09 -2.27
C PHE A 228 5.01 16.09 -3.43
N TYR A 229 4.80 17.23 -4.06
CA TYR A 229 3.79 17.43 -5.11
C TYR A 229 4.38 18.07 -6.36
N TRP A 230 3.84 17.65 -7.50
CA TRP A 230 4.12 18.23 -8.81
C TRP A 230 2.84 18.41 -9.63
N ASP A 231 2.80 19.53 -10.35
CA ASP A 231 1.81 19.92 -11.33
C ASP A 231 2.30 19.57 -12.75
N ARG A 232 2.03 18.36 -13.24
CA ARG A 232 2.50 17.88 -14.55
C ARG A 232 2.04 18.81 -15.68
N GLN A 233 3.01 19.36 -16.40
CA GLN A 233 2.72 20.24 -17.54
C GLN A 233 2.17 19.43 -18.72
N PRO A 234 1.38 20.07 -19.62
CA PRO A 234 0.91 19.41 -20.83
C PRO A 234 2.08 18.77 -21.61
N ASN A 235 1.91 17.51 -22.03
CA ASN A 235 2.88 16.71 -22.80
C ASN A 235 4.17 16.29 -22.06
N GLU A 236 4.35 16.61 -20.77
CA GLU A 236 5.40 15.97 -19.98
C GLU A 236 5.05 14.49 -19.77
N THR A 237 6.03 13.62 -19.71
CA THR A 237 5.93 12.29 -19.05
C THR A 237 6.14 12.43 -17.54
N ILE A 238 5.75 11.44 -16.75
CA ILE A 238 5.98 11.43 -15.30
C ILE A 238 7.46 11.64 -14.96
N PRO A 239 8.45 10.97 -15.59
CA PRO A 239 9.86 11.25 -15.31
C PRO A 239 10.34 12.65 -15.72
N GLN A 240 9.68 13.33 -16.67
CA GLN A 240 10.00 14.73 -17.00
C GLN A 240 9.44 15.66 -15.92
N CYS A 241 8.19 15.43 -15.50
CA CYS A 241 7.54 16.15 -14.41
C CYS A 241 8.36 16.07 -13.11
N LEU A 242 8.72 14.84 -12.69
CA LEU A 242 9.45 14.59 -11.43
C LEU A 242 10.88 15.16 -11.41
N LYS A 243 11.46 15.54 -12.56
CA LYS A 243 12.75 16.24 -12.61
C LYS A 243 12.65 17.71 -12.23
N ARG A 244 11.45 18.31 -12.29
CA ARG A 244 11.23 19.68 -11.83
C ARG A 244 11.23 19.72 -10.31
N ALA A 245 11.39 20.92 -9.76
CA ALA A 245 11.27 21.14 -8.33
C ALA A 245 9.84 20.76 -7.88
N PHE A 246 9.74 20.01 -6.79
CA PHE A 246 8.47 19.74 -6.12
C PHE A 246 8.04 20.93 -5.26
N ILE A 247 6.77 20.91 -4.86
CA ILE A 247 6.21 21.71 -3.79
C ILE A 247 5.95 20.78 -2.59
N GLY A 248 6.31 21.20 -1.38
CA GLY A 248 5.94 20.48 -0.17
C GLY A 248 4.49 20.76 0.22
N LEU A 249 3.69 19.73 0.47
CA LEU A 249 2.30 19.86 0.92
C LEU A 249 2.17 19.71 2.45
N PRO A 250 1.08 20.25 3.04
CA PRO A 250 0.84 20.12 4.47
C PRO A 250 0.69 18.65 4.92
N TYR A 251 1.64 18.16 5.70
CA TYR A 251 1.59 16.82 6.27
C TYR A 251 1.90 16.86 7.76
N ASN A 252 1.07 16.15 8.53
CA ASN A 252 1.33 15.90 9.94
C ASN A 252 1.84 14.46 10.01
N PRO A 253 3.13 14.22 10.29
CA PRO A 253 3.68 12.88 10.30
C PRO A 253 2.87 11.94 11.18
N GLU A 254 2.42 10.84 10.59
CA GLU A 254 1.72 9.78 11.28
C GLU A 254 2.73 8.76 11.80
N LYS A 255 2.41 8.10 12.92
CA LYS A 255 3.23 6.97 13.35
C LYS A 255 3.07 5.85 12.31
N GLN A 256 4.16 5.50 11.62
CA GLN A 256 4.13 4.56 10.49
C GLN A 256 3.06 4.97 9.46
N GLY A 257 3.13 6.23 9.02
CA GLY A 257 2.31 6.71 7.92
C GLY A 257 2.84 6.13 6.61
N GLU A 258 2.21 5.10 6.09
CA GLU A 258 2.66 4.42 4.86
C GLU A 258 1.89 4.94 3.64
N ALA A 259 0.56 4.90 3.63
CA ALA A 259 -0.21 5.20 2.41
C ALA A 259 -0.57 6.68 2.14
N ILE A 260 -0.76 7.00 0.86
CA ILE A 260 -1.34 8.25 0.34
C ILE A 260 -2.13 7.98 -0.95
N GLY A 261 -3.22 8.72 -1.18
CA GLY A 261 -3.92 8.68 -2.47
C GLY A 261 -4.83 9.89 -2.71
N PHE A 262 -4.94 10.30 -3.96
CA PHE A 262 -5.79 11.41 -4.37
C PHE A 262 -7.27 11.06 -4.27
N LEU A 263 -8.07 12.06 -3.94
CA LEU A 263 -9.51 12.01 -4.18
C LEU A 263 -9.82 12.18 -5.67
N LYS A 264 -11.07 11.88 -6.06
CA LYS A 264 -11.52 11.92 -7.46
C LYS A 264 -11.29 13.26 -8.16
N ASP A 265 -11.25 14.35 -7.40
CA ASP A 265 -11.06 15.72 -7.92
C ASP A 265 -9.59 16.09 -8.17
N GLY A 266 -8.63 15.27 -7.72
CA GLY A 266 -7.20 15.52 -7.81
C GLY A 266 -6.70 16.71 -6.97
N ARG A 267 -7.56 17.33 -6.16
CA ARG A 267 -7.24 18.55 -5.38
C ARG A 267 -7.16 18.31 -3.89
N SER A 268 -7.39 17.07 -3.49
CA SER A 268 -7.31 16.63 -2.11
C SER A 268 -6.72 15.23 -2.08
N TYR A 269 -6.15 14.85 -0.95
CA TYR A 269 -5.61 13.50 -0.73
C TYR A 269 -5.97 12.97 0.65
N TYR A 270 -5.98 11.66 0.75
CA TYR A 270 -6.03 10.92 2.00
C TYR A 270 -4.65 10.38 2.34
N THR A 271 -4.31 10.36 3.64
CA THR A 271 -3.25 9.49 4.19
C THR A 271 -3.86 8.55 5.21
N ILE A 272 -3.19 7.43 5.44
CA ILE A 272 -3.55 6.44 6.46
C ILE A 272 -2.27 5.91 7.11
N SER A 273 -2.36 5.54 8.37
CA SER A 273 -1.26 5.03 9.18
C SER A 273 -1.47 3.55 9.53
N GLU A 274 -0.39 2.85 9.85
CA GLU A 274 -0.47 1.56 10.51
C GLU A 274 -0.95 1.67 11.97
N GLY A 275 -1.15 0.51 12.59
CA GLY A 275 -1.59 0.26 13.95
C GLY A 275 -3.06 0.61 14.18
N LYS A 276 -3.35 1.91 14.27
CA LYS A 276 -4.72 2.43 14.45
C LYS A 276 -5.04 3.34 13.27
N PRO A 277 -5.36 2.76 12.11
CA PRO A 277 -5.52 3.53 10.89
C PRO A 277 -6.53 4.66 11.07
N ARG A 278 -6.12 5.85 10.64
CA ARG A 278 -6.97 7.04 10.59
C ARG A 278 -6.79 7.70 9.25
N VAL A 279 -7.90 7.87 8.53
CA VAL A 279 -7.90 8.62 7.28
C VAL A 279 -7.75 10.11 7.61
N SER A 280 -6.67 10.71 7.15
CA SER A 280 -6.44 12.15 7.24
C SER A 280 -6.75 12.81 5.90
N PHE A 281 -7.66 13.78 5.88
CA PHE A 281 -7.99 14.56 4.67
C PHE A 281 -7.14 15.84 4.59
N LYS A 282 -6.64 16.15 3.40
CA LYS A 282 -5.89 17.39 3.11
C LYS A 282 -6.29 17.94 1.75
N LYS A 283 -6.31 19.27 1.64
CA LYS A 283 -6.51 20.00 0.39
C LYS A 283 -5.17 20.55 -0.11
N ILE A 284 -4.98 20.53 -1.43
CA ILE A 284 -3.82 21.07 -2.15
C ILE A 284 -4.03 22.57 -2.39
#